data_AF-A0A060C923-F1
#
_entry.id   AF-A0A060C923-F1
#
_cell.length_a   1.000
_cell.length_b   1.000
_cell.length_c   1.000
_cell.angle_alpha   90.00
_cell.angle_beta   90.00
_cell.angle_gamma   90.00
#
_symmetry.space_group_name_H-M   'P 1'
#
loop_
_entity.id
_entity.type
_entity.pdbx_description
1 polymer ?
#
loop_
_entity_poly.entity_id
_entity_poly.type
_entity_poly.pdbx_seq_one_letter_code
_entity_poly.pdbx_strand_id
1 'polypeptide(L)'
;MRYEMMTRLGYFVTESSEHFAEYTPWFIKRDRPDLIEKFGIPLDEYPKRCIEQIARWEKQAAAFRTANTIEVENSKEYASAIVNSVVTGEPSVIYGNFG
;
A
#
# COMPACT_ATOMS: atom_id res chain seq x y z
N MET A 1 5.67 -4.74 -14.39
CA MET A 1 6.14 -3.34 -14.55
C MET A 1 7.52 -3.07 -13.93
N ARG A 2 7.77 -3.40 -12.66
CA ARG A 2 9.07 -3.16 -12.00
C ARG A 2 10.31 -3.71 -12.74
N TYR A 3 10.21 -4.94 -13.25
CA TYR A 3 11.30 -5.56 -14.02
C TYR A 3 11.61 -4.81 -15.33
N GLU A 4 10.60 -4.24 -15.98
CA GLU A 4 10.77 -3.44 -17.20
C GLU A 4 11.48 -2.11 -16.89
N MET A 5 11.18 -1.48 -15.76
CA MET A 5 11.87 -0.26 -15.31
C MET A 5 13.31 -0.53 -14.90
N MET A 6 13.57 -1.66 -14.25
CA MET A 6 14.95 -2.11 -13.98
C MET A 6 15.73 -2.27 -15.29
N THR A 7 15.15 -2.90 -16.31
CA THR A 7 15.81 -3.07 -17.62
C THR A 7 16.08 -1.73 -18.33
N ARG A 8 15.19 -0.75 -18.20
CA ARG A 8 15.31 0.54 -18.91
C ARG A 8 16.16 1.57 -18.19
N LEU A 9 16.16 1.57 -16.86
CA LEU A 9 16.79 2.62 -16.04
C LEU A 9 17.98 2.10 -15.23
N GLY A 10 18.13 0.80 -15.06
CA GLY A 10 19.18 0.18 -14.25
C GLY A 10 18.92 0.19 -12.73
N TYR A 11 17.78 0.73 -12.29
CA TYR A 11 17.41 0.82 -10.86
C TYR A 11 16.11 0.07 -10.58
N PHE A 12 16.05 -0.62 -9.44
CA PHE A 12 14.86 -1.34 -9.01
C PHE A 12 13.85 -0.40 -8.33
N VAL A 13 12.63 -0.35 -8.85
CA VAL A 13 11.54 0.46 -8.28
C VAL A 13 11.01 -0.23 -7.03
N THR A 14 11.00 0.49 -5.90
CA THR A 14 10.52 -0.01 -4.60
C THR A 14 9.00 0.09 -4.45
N GLU A 15 8.35 0.96 -5.22
CA GLU A 15 6.91 1.11 -5.28
C GLU A 15 6.24 -0.06 -6.04
N SER A 16 4.97 -0.36 -5.73
CA SER A 16 4.21 -1.45 -6.38
C SER A 16 4.03 -1.19 -7.88
N SER A 17 3.91 -2.26 -8.67
CA SER A 17 3.70 -2.15 -10.12
C SER A 17 2.37 -1.47 -10.47
N GLU A 18 1.36 -1.58 -9.60
CA GLU A 18 0.06 -0.92 -9.79
C GLU A 18 0.19 0.60 -9.60
N HIS A 19 0.76 1.03 -8.47
CA HIS A 19 0.88 2.46 -8.16
C HIS A 19 1.76 3.19 -9.19
N PHE A 20 2.86 2.56 -9.59
CA PHE A 20 3.75 3.17 -10.59
C PHE A 20 3.08 3.29 -11.98
N ALA A 21 2.15 2.40 -12.33
CA ALA A 21 1.41 2.45 -13.60
C ALA A 21 0.39 3.59 -13.65
N GLU A 22 -0.14 4.02 -12.50
CA GLU A 22 -1.04 5.16 -12.41
C GLU A 22 -0.33 6.48 -12.71
N TYR A 23 0.94 6.61 -12.30
CA TYR A 23 1.73 7.83 -12.52
C TYR A 23 2.36 7.93 -13.91
N THR A 24 2.31 6.87 -14.71
CA THR A 24 3.01 6.82 -16.00
C THR A 24 2.09 6.40 -17.15
N PRO A 25 1.85 7.25 -18.18
CA PRO A 25 0.94 6.95 -19.28
C PRO A 25 1.50 5.89 -20.26
N TRP A 26 2.63 5.26 -19.94
CA TRP A 26 3.35 4.33 -20.80
C TRP A 26 2.77 2.92 -20.80
N PHE A 27 2.01 2.56 -19.76
CA PHE A 27 1.60 1.19 -19.49
C PHE A 27 0.08 0.97 -19.55
N ILE A 28 -0.72 1.97 -19.15
CA ILE A 28 -2.18 1.93 -19.26
C ILE A 28 -2.59 2.95 -20.34
N LYS A 29 -2.86 2.46 -21.55
CA LYS A 29 -3.29 3.28 -22.69
C LYS A 29 -4.60 2.75 -23.25
N ARG A 30 -5.58 3.65 -23.45
CA ARG A 30 -6.95 3.33 -23.91
C ARG A 30 -6.96 2.44 -25.16
N ASP A 31 -6.09 2.75 -26.12
CA ASP A 31 -6.08 2.09 -27.43
C ASP A 31 -5.04 0.96 -27.53
N ARG A 32 -4.46 0.51 -26.40
CA ARG A 32 -3.40 -0.52 -26.35
C ARG A 32 -3.63 -1.56 -25.24
N PRO A 33 -4.70 -2.36 -25.34
CA PRO A 33 -4.98 -3.43 -24.39
C PRO A 33 -3.91 -4.53 -24.38
N ASP A 34 -3.15 -4.66 -25.47
CA ASP A 34 -2.01 -5.59 -25.59
C ASP A 34 -0.88 -5.30 -24.58
N LEU A 35 -0.74 -4.05 -24.13
CA LEU A 35 0.23 -3.69 -23.10
C LEU A 35 -0.19 -4.22 -21.72
N ILE A 36 -1.50 -4.27 -21.45
CA ILE A 36 -2.05 -4.80 -20.19
C ILE A 36 -1.77 -6.29 -20.10
N GLU A 37 -2.01 -7.03 -21.18
CA GLU A 37 -1.72 -8.47 -21.26
C GLU A 37 -0.22 -8.76 -21.17
N LYS A 38 0.60 -8.03 -21.94
CA LYS A 38 2.07 -8.20 -21.96
C LYS A 38 2.73 -7.94 -20.60
N PHE A 39 2.24 -6.94 -19.86
CA PHE A 39 2.83 -6.54 -18.58
C PHE A 39 2.07 -7.08 -17.37
N GLY A 40 0.98 -7.83 -17.58
CA GLY A 40 0.15 -8.43 -16.54
C GLY A 40 -0.38 -7.39 -15.56
N ILE A 41 -0.93 -6.27 -16.05
CA ILE A 41 -1.39 -5.15 -15.21
C ILE A 41 -2.79 -5.48 -14.68
N PRO A 42 -2.96 -5.70 -13.37
CA PRO A 42 -4.24 -6.13 -12.82
C PRO A 42 -5.13 -4.92 -12.52
N LEU A 43 -5.91 -4.48 -13.50
CA LEU A 43 -6.82 -3.33 -13.35
C LEU A 43 -7.92 -3.57 -12.31
N ASP A 44 -8.38 -4.82 -12.17
CA ASP A 44 -9.46 -5.19 -11.25
C ASP A 44 -8.99 -5.53 -9.83
N GLU A 45 -7.67 -5.54 -9.58
CA GLU A 45 -7.13 -5.90 -8.27
C GLU A 45 -7.45 -4.85 -7.21
N TYR A 46 -7.45 -3.56 -7.58
CA TYR A 46 -7.78 -2.50 -6.64
C TYR A 46 -9.23 -2.57 -6.14
N PRO A 47 -10.27 -2.64 -7.00
CA PRO A 47 -11.65 -2.88 -6.57
C PRO A 47 -11.82 -4.16 -5.73
N LYS A 48 -11.13 -5.25 -6.11
CA LYS A 48 -11.17 -6.51 -5.37
C LYS A 48 -10.60 -6.35 -3.95
N ARG A 49 -9.45 -5.68 -3.81
CA ARG A 49 -8.85 -5.35 -2.51
C ARG A 49 -9.79 -4.50 -1.65
N CYS A 50 -10.52 -3.54 -2.23
CA CYS A 50 -11.51 -2.74 -1.49
C CYS A 50 -12.61 -3.62 -0.88
N ILE A 51 -13.18 -4.55 -1.66
CA ILE A 51 -14.22 -5.47 -1.18
C ILE A 51 -13.68 -6.36 -0.06
N GLU A 52 -12.48 -6.92 -0.24
CA GLU A 52 -11.81 -7.75 0.77
C GLU A 52 -11.52 -6.97 2.06
N GLN A 53 -11.08 -5.71 1.95
CA GLN A 53 -10.82 -4.85 3.11
C GLN A 53 -12.09 -4.51 3.88
N ILE A 54 -13.19 -4.18 3.18
CA ILE A 54 -14.49 -3.89 3.81
C ILE A 54 -14.98 -5.13 4.57
N ALA A 55 -14.99 -6.29 3.92
CA ALA A 55 -15.39 -7.55 4.56
C ALA A 55 -14.51 -7.88 5.78
N ARG A 56 -13.20 -7.61 5.69
CA ARG A 56 -12.27 -7.78 6.82
C ARG A 56 -12.61 -6.84 7.98
N TRP A 57 -12.88 -5.57 7.70
CA TRP A 57 -13.24 -4.59 8.72
C TRP A 57 -14.55 -4.91 9.40
N GLU A 58 -15.57 -5.32 8.66
CA GLU A 58 -16.86 -5.76 9.23
C GLU A 58 -16.67 -6.94 10.18
N LYS A 59 -15.88 -7.94 9.77
CA LYS A 59 -15.54 -9.09 10.61
C LYS A 59 -14.76 -8.69 11.87
N GLN A 60 -13.76 -7.81 11.73
CA GLN A 60 -12.99 -7.30 12.87
C GLN A 60 -13.87 -6.50 13.84
N ALA A 61 -14.75 -5.65 13.34
CA ALA A 61 -15.66 -4.86 14.16
C ALA A 61 -16.65 -5.75 14.93
N ALA A 62 -17.20 -6.78 14.27
CA ALA A 62 -18.05 -7.77 14.94
C ALA A 62 -17.30 -8.53 16.05
N ALA A 63 -16.07 -8.96 15.78
CA ALA A 63 -15.24 -9.66 16.76
C ALA A 63 -14.89 -8.78 17.97
N PHE A 64 -14.57 -7.50 17.76
CA PHE A 64 -14.26 -6.59 18.87
C PHE A 64 -15.48 -6.19 19.70
N ARG A 65 -16.68 -6.17 19.13
CA ARG A 65 -17.92 -5.89 19.89
C ARG A 65 -18.26 -6.99 20.90
N THR A 66 -17.82 -8.22 20.66
CA THR A 66 -18.08 -9.37 21.55
C THR A 66 -16.85 -9.79 22.36
N ALA A 67 -15.70 -9.15 22.15
CA ALA A 67 -14.47 -9.47 22.86
C ALA A 67 -14.46 -8.88 24.27
N ASN A 68 -14.16 -9.72 25.27
CA ASN A 68 -13.91 -9.27 26.64
C ASN A 68 -12.52 -8.65 26.82
N THR A 69 -11.60 -8.89 25.88
CA THR A 69 -10.22 -8.36 25.88
C THR A 69 -9.78 -8.18 24.43
N ILE A 70 -9.17 -7.03 24.13
CA ILE A 70 -8.60 -6.72 22.82
C ILE A 70 -7.09 -6.65 22.96
N GLU A 71 -6.39 -7.61 22.37
CA GLU A 71 -4.93 -7.58 22.29
C GLU A 71 -4.51 -6.57 21.22
N VAL A 72 -3.68 -5.60 21.61
CA VAL A 72 -3.15 -4.57 20.72
C VAL A 72 -1.63 -4.76 20.63
N GLU A 73 -1.17 -5.13 19.45
CA GLU A 73 0.26 -5.16 19.14
C GLU A 73 0.67 -3.83 18.49
N ASN A 74 1.93 -3.44 18.69
CA ASN A 74 2.49 -2.29 17.97
C ASN A 74 2.51 -2.59 16.47
N SER A 75 1.88 -1.72 15.69
CA SER A 75 1.97 -1.79 14.24
C SER A 75 3.37 -1.37 13.75
N LYS A 76 3.66 -1.67 12.48
CA LYS A 76 4.88 -1.17 11.80
C LYS A 76 4.73 0.27 11.29
N GLU A 77 3.62 0.94 11.62
CA GLU A 77 3.32 2.28 11.17
C GLU A 77 3.97 3.32 12.10
N TYR A 78 4.49 4.40 11.55
CA TYR A 78 5.22 5.40 12.32
C TYR A 78 4.32 6.29 13.19
N ALA A 79 3.00 6.29 13.00
CA ALA A 79 2.09 7.21 13.67
C ALA A 79 2.14 7.11 15.20
N SER A 80 2.12 5.88 15.75
CA SER A 80 2.22 5.67 17.21
C SER A 80 3.59 6.08 17.75
N ALA A 81 4.66 5.84 17.00
CA ALA A 81 6.02 6.25 17.36
C ALA A 81 6.17 7.79 17.39
N ILE A 82 5.60 8.49 16.41
CA ILE A 82 5.59 9.96 16.36
C ILE A 82 4.86 10.51 17.58
N VAL A 83 3.64 10.02 17.86
CA VAL A 83 2.85 10.48 19.01
C VAL A 83 3.59 10.19 20.32
N ASN A 84 4.19 9.01 20.45
CA ASN A 84 4.98 8.66 21.64
C ASN A 84 6.13 9.66 21.84
N SER A 85 6.93 9.94 20.82
CA SER A 85 8.04 10.90 20.92
C SER A 85 7.59 12.31 21.28
N VAL A 86 6.44 12.76 20.78
CA VAL A 86 5.87 14.07 21.14
C VAL A 86 5.43 14.10 22.61
N VAL A 87 4.84 13.02 23.11
CA VAL A 87 4.28 12.96 24.47
C VAL A 87 5.35 12.71 25.54
N THR A 88 6.30 11.83 25.28
CA THR A 88 7.33 11.42 26.27
C THR A 88 8.61 12.24 26.17
N GLY A 89 8.83 12.93 25.05
CA GLY A 89 10.10 13.59 24.73
C GLY A 89 11.21 12.61 24.36
N GLU A 90 10.93 11.31 24.27
CA GLU A 90 11.90 10.30 23.84
C GLU A 90 12.08 10.35 22.31
N PRO A 91 13.30 10.60 21.80
CA PRO A 91 13.51 10.75 20.36
C PRO A 91 13.33 9.42 19.62
N SER A 92 12.68 9.47 18.45
CA SER A 92 12.56 8.35 17.51
C SER A 92 13.00 8.77 16.10
N VAL A 93 13.50 7.80 15.33
CA VAL A 93 13.90 8.01 13.93
C VAL A 93 12.83 7.41 13.02
N ILE A 94 12.30 8.24 12.12
CA ILE A 94 11.31 7.84 11.12
C ILE A 94 11.78 8.26 9.72
N TYR A 95 11.37 7.51 8.71
CA TYR A 95 11.58 7.86 7.30
C TYR A 95 10.24 8.30 6.72
N GLY A 96 10.00 9.61 6.72
CA GLY A 96 8.77 10.23 6.26
C GLY A 96 9.00 11.17 5.07
N ASN A 97 7.92 11.51 4.36
CA ASN A 97 7.92 12.56 3.36
C ASN A 97 7.64 13.90 4.05
N PHE A 98 8.41 14.94 3.71
CA PHE A 98 8.16 16.32 4.12
C PHE A 98 7.83 17.14 2.85
N GLY A 99 6.83 18.01 2.95
CA GLY A 99 6.39 18.91 1.87
C GLY A 99 6.71 20.36 2.18
#